data_AF-X1FNG6-F1
#
_entry.id   AF-X1FNG6-F1
#
_cell.length_a   1.000
_cell.length_b   1.000
_cell.length_c   1.000
_cell.angle_alpha   90.00
_cell.angle_beta   90.00
_cell.angle_gamma   90.00
#
_symmetry.space_group_name_H-M   'P 1'
#
loop_
_entity.id
_entity.type
_entity.pdbx_description
1 polymer ?
#
loop_
_entity_poly.entity_id
_entity_poly.type
_entity_poly.pdbx_seq_one_letter_code
_entity_poly.pdbx_strand_id
1 'polypeptide(L)' 'MWGGKKSVAQRLFYDAMDIISKKVKDVEPLEVFETAVNNVKPLLEVRSKRIGGASYQV' A
#
# COMPACT_ATOMS: atom_id res chain seq x y z
N MET A 1 -9.15 -0.08 7.40
CA MET A 1 -10.51 0.11 7.95
C MET A 1 -10.60 -0.56 9.31
N TRP A 2 -10.40 0.20 10.39
CA TRP A 2 -10.37 -0.36 11.75
C TRP A 2 -11.78 -0.47 12.33
N GLY A 3 -12.10 -1.60 12.97
CA GLY A 3 -13.37 -1.80 13.66
C GLY A 3 -14.61 -1.65 12.77
N GLY A 4 -14.56 -2.02 11.49
CA GLY A 4 -15.71 -1.95 10.59
C GLY A 4 -16.12 -0.55 10.12
N LYS A 5 -15.33 0.49 10.43
CA LYS A 5 -15.64 1.89 10.09
C LYS A 5 -15.31 2.23 8.63
N LYS A 6 -16.14 1.78 7.68
CA LYS A 6 -15.94 2.01 6.23
C LYS A 6 -15.99 3.49 5.86
N SER A 7 -17.04 4.19 6.28
CA SER A 7 -17.24 5.62 5.95
C SER A 7 -16.07 6.48 6.42
N VAL A 8 -15.56 6.24 7.64
CA VAL A 8 -14.41 6.98 8.19
C VAL A 8 -13.14 6.73 7.38
N ALA A 9 -12.85 5.47 7.02
CA ALA A 9 -11.68 5.12 6.23
C ALA A 9 -11.75 5.70 4.80
N GLN A 10 -12.95 5.69 4.20
CA GLN A 10 -13.18 6.26 2.88
C GLN A 10 -12.95 7.78 2.87
N ARG A 11 -13.47 8.49 3.87
CA ARG A 11 -13.23 9.94 4.02
C ARG A 11 -11.73 10.25 4.10
N LEU A 12 -11.01 9.56 4.99
CA LEU A 12 -9.55 9.73 5.15
C LEU A 12 -8.77 9.48 3.85
N PHE A 13 -9.20 8.50 3.04
CA PHE A 13 -8.55 8.21 1.77
C PHE A 13 -8.71 9.36 0.77
N TYR A 14 -9.93 9.89 0.60
CA TYR A 14 -10.15 11.03 -0.29
C TYR A 14 -9.49 12.31 0.22
N ASP A 15 -9.49 12.55 1.55
CA ASP A 15 -8.74 13.67 2.15
C ASP A 15 -7.24 13.58 1.82
N ALA A 16 -6.67 12.37 1.81
CA ALA A 16 -5.28 12.15 1.41
C ALA A 16 -5.04 12.44 -0.08
N MET A 17 -5.98 12.06 -0.96
CA MET A 17 -5.92 12.38 -2.39
C MET A 17 -5.99 13.88 -2.65
N ASP A 18 -6.80 14.62 -1.89
CA ASP A 18 -6.86 16.09 -1.96
C ASP A 18 -5.53 16.74 -1.55
N ILE A 19 -4.85 16.19 -0.54
CA ILE A 19 -3.53 16.66 -0.13
C ILE A 19 -2.51 16.41 -1.24
N ILE A 20 -2.57 15.26 -1.92
CA ILE A 20 -1.69 14.94 -3.04
C ILE A 20 -1.93 15.92 -4.19
N SER A 21 -3.19 16.14 -4.58
CA SER A 21 -3.59 17.09 -5.63
C SER A 21 -3.05 18.51 -5.38
N LYS A 22 -3.03 18.95 -4.12
CA LYS A 22 -2.50 20.28 -3.74
C LYS A 22 -0.98 20.36 -3.83
N LYS A 23 -0.27 19.25 -3.62
CA LYS A 23 1.21 19.20 -3.58
C LYS A 23 1.83 18.91 -4.94
N VAL A 24 1.22 17.99 -5.69
CA VAL A 24 1.66 17.56 -7.02
C VAL A 24 0.69 18.17 -8.02
N LYS A 25 1.15 19.20 -8.73
CA LYS A 25 0.37 19.85 -9.78
C LYS A 25 0.44 19.04 -11.06
N ASP A 26 -0.59 19.14 -11.89
CA ASP A 26 -0.64 18.62 -13.26
C ASP A 26 -0.52 17.09 -13.40
N VAL A 27 -0.75 16.35 -12.31
CA VAL A 27 -0.80 14.88 -12.29
C VAL A 27 -2.03 14.45 -11.48
N GLU A 28 -2.76 13.45 -11.97
CA GLU A 28 -3.92 12.94 -11.26
C GLU A 28 -3.48 12.23 -9.95
N PRO A 29 -4.09 12.50 -8.78
CA PRO A 29 -3.70 11.87 -7.52
C PRO A 29 -3.71 10.34 -7.56
N LEU A 30 -4.58 9.75 -8.38
CA LEU A 30 -4.67 8.32 -8.59
C LEU A 30 -3.41 7.76 -9.29
N GLU A 31 -2.88 8.43 -10.30
CA GLU A 31 -1.64 8.03 -10.98
C GLU A 31 -0.43 8.09 -10.02
N VAL A 32 -0.38 9.11 -9.16
CA VAL A 32 0.64 9.22 -8.10
C VAL A 32 0.53 8.04 -7.14
N PHE A 33 -0.69 7.68 -6.73
CA PHE A 33 -0.94 6.53 -5.86
C PHE A 33 -0.51 5.20 -6.52
N GLU A 34 -0.89 4.96 -7.78
CA GLU A 34 -0.50 3.76 -8.52
C GLU A 34 1.02 3.64 -8.68
N THR A 35 1.67 4.75 -9.03
CA THR A 35 3.13 4.82 -9.13
C THR A 35 3.78 4.50 -7.79
N ALA A 36 3.27 5.06 -6.69
CA ALA A 36 3.77 4.78 -5.36
C ALA A 36 3.59 3.30 -4.98
N VAL A 37 2.43 2.70 -5.26
CA VAL A 37 2.16 1.27 -5.02
C VAL A 37 3.10 0.38 -5.83
N ASN A 38 3.34 0.71 -7.09
CA ASN A 38 4.28 -0.03 -7.94
C ASN A 38 5.72 0.05 -7.42
N ASN A 39 6.14 1.21 -6.91
CA ASN A 39 7.48 1.41 -6.36
C ASN A 39 7.72 0.64 -5.04
N VAL A 40 6.69 0.49 -4.20
CA VAL A 40 6.82 -0.23 -2.91
C VAL A 40 6.54 -1.72 -3.03
N LYS A 41 6.10 -2.20 -4.20
CA LYS A 41 5.81 -3.61 -4.43
C LYS A 41 7.10 -4.44 -4.33
N PRO A 42 7.19 -5.41 -3.41
CA PRO A 42 8.35 -6.28 -3.34
C PRO A 42 8.33 -7.29 -4.51
N LEU A 43 9.51 -7.61 -5.04
CA LEU A 43 9.67 -8.65 -6.05
C LEU A 43 9.66 -10.06 -5.44
N LEU A 44 10.18 -10.19 -4.22
CA LEU A 44 10.32 -11.43 -3.48
C LEU A 44 9.97 -11.17 -2.01
N GLU A 45 9.38 -12.16 -1.37
CA GLU A 45 9.19 -12.19 0.08
C GLU A 45 9.88 -13.43 0.63
N VAL A 46 10.43 -13.34 1.83
CA VAL A 46 11.04 -14.47 2.52
C VAL A 46 10.03 -15.06 3.49
N ARG A 47 9.77 -16.37 3.39
CA ARG A 47 8.88 -17.10 4.28
C ARG A 47 9.60 -18.28 4.92
N SER A 48 9.18 -18.61 6.13
CA SER A 48 9.71 -19.79 6.82
C SER A 48 9.11 -21.06 6.20
N LYS A 49 9.96 -22.00 5.80
CA LYS A 49 9.59 -23.31 5.27
C LYS A 49 10.39 -24.41 5.95
N ARG A 50 9.71 -25.42 6.49
CA ARG A 50 10.36 -26.55 7.16
C ARG A 50 10.70 -27.65 6.16
N ILE A 51 11.97 -28.07 6.10
CA ILE A 51 12.46 -29.12 5.20
C ILE A 51 13.43 -30.00 5.98
N GLY A 52 13.24 -31.33 5.97
CA GLY A 52 14.18 -32.28 6.58
C GLY A 52 14.41 -32.13 8.09
N GLY A 53 13.50 -31.44 8.81
CA GLY A 53 13.59 -31.23 10.26
C GLY A 53 14.02 -29.82 10.67
N ALA A 54 14.69 -29.07 9.79
CA ALA A 54 15.11 -27.68 10.02
C ALA A 54 14.19 -26.66 9.33
N SER A 55 14.17 -25.42 9.83
CA SER A 55 13.42 -24.31 9.25
C SER A 55 14.34 -23.45 8.38
N TYR A 56 13.93 -23.24 7.13
CA TYR A 56 14.63 -22.43 6.15
C TYR A 56 13.83 -21.18 5.84
N GLN A 57 14.53 -20.08 5.58
CA GLN A 57 13.95 -18.89 4.98
C GLN A 57 14.02 -19.08 3.45
N VAL A 58 12.86 -19.29 2.83
CA VAL A 58 12.68 -19.50 1.39
C VAL A 58 11.90 -18.34 0.79
#